data_AF-A0A316ET04-F1
#
_entry.id   AF-A0A316ET04-F1
#
_cell.length_a   1.000
_cell.length_b   1.000
_cell.length_c   1.000
_cell.angle_alpha   90.00
_cell.angle_beta   90.00
_cell.angle_gamma   90.00
#
_symmetry.space_group_name_H-M   'P 1'
#
loop_
_entity.id
_entity.type
_entity.pdbx_description
1 polymer ?
#
loop_
_entity_poly.entity_id
_entity_poly.type
_entity_poly.pdbx_seq_one_letter_code
_entity_poly.pdbx_strand_id
1 'polypeptide(L)'
;MYTGGAPIESLMPLYGDVIDAAEALAAGEREYFAYLGRKSGEDLIDNASPLPLGDFESYRTAIDIVSLGILLGDGDGLRRFVKLLDIDRGRDMLFEAIIETAVDDPSDNNEFLHVRPYEPLLDAFCTAETPAEEAAYMKTFLDSWYKSFETLPWHNGHLKVPADESYLPYYGYWAFEAAAVSVLFNIDDTPFRDHLLYPKDLADWARANHSKP
;
A
#
# COMPACT_ATOMS: atom_id res chain seq x y z
N MET A 1 17.57 -6.89 4.02
CA MET A 1 16.13 -6.62 4.15
C MET A 1 15.96 -5.32 4.91
N TYR A 2 14.99 -4.47 4.55
CA TYR A 2 14.80 -3.12 5.11
C TYR A 2 14.89 -3.06 6.65
N THR A 3 14.16 -3.94 7.34
CA THR A 3 14.18 -4.07 8.82
C THR A 3 15.58 -4.32 9.42
N GLY A 4 16.51 -4.86 8.64
CA GLY A 4 17.90 -5.08 9.03
C GLY A 4 18.85 -3.91 8.71
N GLY A 5 18.33 -2.76 8.28
CA GLY A 5 19.14 -1.56 7.95
C GLY A 5 19.86 -1.64 6.60
N ALA A 6 19.35 -2.45 5.67
CA ALA A 6 19.87 -2.47 4.30
C ALA A 6 19.56 -1.15 3.58
N PRO A 7 20.39 -0.70 2.61
CA PRO A 7 20.13 0.51 1.83
C PRO A 7 18.76 0.46 1.13
N ILE A 8 18.09 1.61 1.01
CA ILE A 8 16.76 1.72 0.39
C ILE A 8 16.78 1.24 -1.06
N GLU A 9 17.86 1.51 -1.78
CA GLU A 9 18.06 1.10 -3.17
C GLU A 9 18.01 -0.42 -3.35
N SER A 10 18.29 -1.20 -2.29
CA SER A 10 18.16 -2.66 -2.34
C SER A 10 16.71 -3.14 -2.46
N LEU A 11 15.73 -2.27 -2.19
CA LEU A 11 14.31 -2.57 -2.34
C LEU A 11 13.80 -2.39 -3.76
N MET A 12 14.46 -1.59 -4.60
CA MET A 12 14.03 -1.33 -5.98
C MET A 12 13.92 -2.60 -6.84
N PRO A 13 14.93 -3.48 -6.93
CA PRO A 13 14.78 -4.73 -7.69
C PRO A 13 13.70 -5.64 -7.09
N LEU A 14 13.54 -5.66 -5.77
CA LEU A 14 12.50 -6.45 -5.09
C LEU A 14 11.09 -5.93 -5.39
N TYR A 15 10.93 -4.61 -5.49
CA TYR A 15 9.67 -4.00 -5.90
C TYR A 15 9.35 -4.38 -7.35
N GLY A 16 10.33 -4.35 -8.25
CA GLY A 16 10.19 -4.85 -9.62
C GLY A 16 9.72 -6.31 -9.66
N ASP A 17 10.32 -7.19 -8.85
CA ASP A 17 9.91 -8.59 -8.73
C ASP A 17 8.45 -8.73 -8.23
N VAL A 18 8.01 -7.86 -7.30
CA VAL A 18 6.62 -7.82 -6.83
C VAL A 18 5.67 -7.41 -7.95
N ILE A 19 6.02 -6.42 -8.77
CA ILE A 19 5.20 -5.99 -9.91
C ILE A 19 5.08 -7.12 -10.94
N ASP A 20 6.20 -7.76 -11.28
CA ASP A 20 6.21 -8.88 -12.23
C ASP A 20 5.38 -10.07 -11.69
N ALA A 21 5.45 -10.36 -10.38
CA ALA A 21 4.64 -11.38 -9.75
C ALA A 21 3.13 -11.04 -9.76
N ALA A 22 2.77 -9.77 -9.52
CA ALA A 22 1.39 -9.31 -9.58
C ALA A 22 0.80 -9.42 -11.00
N GLU A 23 1.58 -9.08 -12.03
CA GLU A 23 1.17 -9.26 -13.42
C GLU A 23 0.98 -10.74 -13.78
N ALA A 24 1.88 -11.61 -13.32
CA ALA A 24 1.78 -13.05 -13.53
C ALA A 24 0.54 -13.65 -12.83
N LEU A 25 0.26 -13.21 -11.59
CA LEU A 25 -0.95 -13.60 -10.85
C LEU A 25 -2.21 -13.17 -11.61
N ALA A 26 -2.29 -11.90 -12.02
CA ALA A 26 -3.42 -11.37 -12.76
C ALA A 26 -3.63 -12.14 -14.08
N ALA A 27 -2.55 -12.46 -14.81
CA ALA A 27 -2.65 -13.25 -16.04
C ALA A 27 -3.23 -14.65 -15.77
N GLY A 28 -2.73 -15.34 -14.74
CA GLY A 28 -3.22 -16.67 -14.35
C GLY A 28 -4.69 -16.68 -13.93
N GLU A 29 -5.13 -15.67 -13.18
CA GLU A 29 -6.53 -15.53 -12.78
C GLU A 29 -7.45 -15.28 -13.97
N ARG A 30 -7.04 -14.43 -14.92
CA ARG A 30 -7.79 -14.20 -16.15
C ARG A 30 -7.95 -15.46 -16.98
N GLU A 31 -6.88 -16.27 -17.09
CA GLU A 31 -6.96 -17.58 -17.74
C GLU A 31 -7.95 -18.52 -17.03
N TYR A 32 -7.93 -18.51 -15.69
CA TYR A 32 -8.82 -19.32 -14.87
C TYR A 32 -10.29 -18.89 -15.02
N PHE A 33 -10.60 -17.59 -14.95
CA PHE A 33 -11.95 -17.08 -15.15
C PHE A 33 -12.45 -17.36 -16.57
N ALA A 34 -11.61 -17.19 -17.59
CA ALA A 34 -11.94 -17.55 -18.96
C ALA A 34 -12.24 -19.06 -19.10
N TYR A 35 -11.50 -19.92 -18.41
CA TYR A 35 -11.78 -21.36 -18.34
C TYR A 35 -13.14 -21.64 -17.69
N LEU A 36 -13.43 -20.99 -16.55
CA LEU A 36 -14.69 -21.16 -15.84
C LEU A 36 -15.87 -20.70 -16.70
N GLY A 37 -15.81 -19.54 -17.33
CA GLY A 37 -16.87 -19.03 -18.20
C GLY A 37 -17.18 -19.98 -19.37
N ARG A 38 -16.13 -20.55 -20.00
CA ARG A 38 -16.32 -21.60 -21.02
C ARG A 38 -16.98 -22.87 -20.47
N LYS A 39 -16.73 -23.22 -19.21
CA LYS A 39 -17.26 -24.44 -18.58
C LYS A 39 -18.69 -24.28 -18.07
N SER A 40 -19.02 -23.13 -17.48
CA SER A 40 -20.36 -22.83 -16.97
C SER A 40 -21.31 -22.35 -18.07
N GLY A 41 -20.78 -21.79 -19.17
CA GLY A 41 -21.57 -21.11 -20.19
C GLY A 41 -22.04 -19.72 -19.76
N GLU A 42 -21.42 -19.17 -18.70
CA GLU A 42 -21.71 -17.83 -18.17
C GLU A 42 -20.64 -16.84 -18.62
N ASP A 43 -21.06 -15.59 -18.87
CA ASP A 43 -20.14 -14.48 -19.09
C ASP A 43 -19.62 -14.00 -17.73
N LEU A 44 -18.41 -14.45 -17.36
CA LEU A 44 -17.72 -14.02 -16.16
C LEU A 44 -16.89 -12.75 -16.43
N ILE A 45 -16.67 -11.96 -15.37
CA ILE A 45 -15.77 -10.80 -15.41
C ILE A 45 -14.35 -11.29 -15.74
N ASP A 46 -13.80 -10.86 -16.87
CA ASP A 46 -12.50 -11.29 -17.39
C ASP A 46 -11.36 -10.31 -17.08
N ASN A 47 -11.68 -9.18 -16.44
CA ASN A 47 -10.76 -8.16 -15.97
C ASN A 47 -10.81 -8.00 -14.43
N ALA A 48 -11.14 -9.08 -13.71
CA ALA A 48 -11.14 -9.06 -12.25
C ALA A 48 -9.77 -8.60 -11.71
N SER A 49 -9.82 -7.80 -10.65
CA SER A 49 -8.64 -7.34 -9.94
C SER A 49 -7.99 -8.51 -9.19
N PRO A 50 -6.66 -8.72 -9.28
CA PRO A 50 -5.96 -9.72 -8.47
C PRO A 50 -5.93 -9.37 -6.98
N LEU A 51 -6.25 -8.11 -6.64
CA LEU A 51 -6.37 -7.62 -5.28
C LEU A 51 -7.64 -6.77 -5.19
N PRO A 52 -8.83 -7.40 -5.08
CA PRO A 52 -10.09 -6.67 -5.03
C PRO A 52 -10.08 -5.69 -3.85
N LEU A 53 -10.20 -4.39 -4.13
CA LEU A 53 -10.03 -3.37 -3.08
C LEU A 53 -11.12 -3.42 -1.99
N GLY A 54 -12.25 -4.09 -2.23
CA GLY A 54 -13.28 -4.32 -1.22
C GLY A 54 -12.90 -5.37 -0.17
N ASP A 55 -11.94 -6.25 -0.44
CA ASP A 55 -11.42 -7.21 0.53
C ASP A 55 -10.29 -6.56 1.36
N PHE A 56 -10.32 -6.74 2.68
CA PHE A 56 -9.43 -5.99 3.58
C PHE A 56 -7.96 -6.41 3.47
N GLU A 57 -7.68 -7.71 3.30
CA GLU A 57 -6.31 -8.21 3.12
C GLU A 57 -5.73 -7.76 1.78
N SER A 58 -6.54 -7.88 0.72
CA SER A 58 -6.20 -7.44 -0.63
C SER A 58 -5.95 -5.94 -0.68
N TYR A 59 -6.84 -5.15 -0.06
CA TYR A 59 -6.69 -3.71 0.06
C TYR A 59 -5.40 -3.32 0.79
N ARG A 60 -5.11 -3.95 1.93
CA ARG A 60 -3.87 -3.66 2.66
C ARG A 60 -2.63 -3.93 1.80
N THR A 61 -2.65 -5.04 1.06
CA THR A 61 -1.57 -5.42 0.15
C THR A 61 -1.43 -4.42 -1.00
N ALA A 62 -2.54 -3.99 -1.60
CA ALA A 62 -2.53 -2.99 -2.65
C ALA A 62 -1.97 -1.65 -2.14
N ILE A 63 -2.40 -1.19 -0.96
CA ILE A 63 -1.91 0.02 -0.30
C ILE A 63 -0.40 -0.06 -0.03
N ASP A 64 0.12 -1.22 0.39
CA ASP A 64 1.57 -1.40 0.55
C ASP A 64 2.32 -1.23 -0.77
N ILE A 65 1.85 -1.88 -1.83
CA ILE A 65 2.51 -1.86 -3.14
C ILE A 65 2.50 -0.43 -3.69
N VAL A 66 1.35 0.26 -3.68
CA VAL A 66 1.29 1.64 -4.22
C VAL A 66 2.11 2.62 -3.37
N SER A 67 2.10 2.47 -2.04
CA SER A 67 2.90 3.32 -1.14
C SER A 67 4.39 3.12 -1.37
N LEU A 68 4.84 1.87 -1.56
CA LEU A 68 6.23 1.56 -1.88
C LEU A 68 6.62 2.08 -3.27
N GLY A 69 5.73 2.00 -4.27
CA GLY A 69 5.97 2.60 -5.59
C GLY A 69 6.26 4.10 -5.51
N ILE A 70 5.49 4.83 -4.70
CA ILE A 70 5.73 6.25 -4.41
C ILE A 70 7.04 6.46 -3.65
N LEU A 71 7.27 5.71 -2.57
CA LEU A 71 8.44 5.88 -1.71
C LEU A 71 9.77 5.48 -2.36
N LEU A 72 9.74 4.56 -3.32
CA LEU A 72 10.90 4.10 -4.07
C LEU A 72 11.09 4.82 -5.42
N GLY A 73 10.11 5.63 -5.83
CA GLY A 73 10.21 6.40 -7.05
C GLY A 73 9.97 5.64 -8.33
N ASP A 74 9.42 4.43 -8.24
CA ASP A 74 9.19 3.60 -9.41
C ASP A 74 7.79 3.86 -10.00
N GLY A 75 7.67 5.00 -10.68
CA GLY A 75 6.43 5.40 -11.34
C GLY A 75 6.00 4.43 -12.45
N ASP A 76 6.95 3.77 -13.14
CA ASP A 76 6.64 2.80 -14.18
C ASP A 76 6.05 1.52 -13.59
N GLY A 77 6.68 0.95 -12.56
CA GLY A 77 6.15 -0.19 -11.82
C GLY A 77 4.81 0.10 -11.17
N LEU A 78 4.66 1.27 -10.55
CA LEU A 78 3.41 1.74 -9.96
C LEU A 78 2.27 1.82 -11.00
N ARG A 79 2.49 2.45 -12.17
CA ARG A 79 1.49 2.50 -13.25
C ARG A 79 1.11 1.12 -13.77
N ARG A 80 2.09 0.22 -13.93
CA ARG A 80 1.84 -1.18 -14.33
C ARG A 80 0.92 -1.87 -13.33
N PHE A 81 1.21 -1.73 -12.04
CA PHE A 81 0.39 -2.31 -10.98
C PHE A 81 -1.02 -1.74 -10.93
N VAL A 82 -1.18 -0.41 -10.98
CA VAL A 82 -2.49 0.25 -10.95
C VAL A 82 -3.37 -0.22 -12.10
N LYS A 83 -2.80 -0.45 -13.29
CA LYS A 83 -3.53 -1.00 -14.45
C LYS A 83 -4.10 -2.40 -14.20
N LEU A 84 -3.55 -3.18 -13.28
CA LEU A 84 -4.13 -4.47 -12.89
C LEU A 84 -5.41 -4.31 -12.07
N LEU A 85 -5.56 -3.18 -11.40
CA LEU A 85 -6.68 -2.85 -10.50
C LEU A 85 -7.69 -1.90 -11.16
N ASP A 86 -7.68 -1.79 -12.50
CA ASP A 86 -8.47 -0.80 -13.27
C ASP A 86 -9.98 -0.83 -12.93
N ILE A 87 -10.54 -2.03 -12.72
CA ILE A 87 -11.95 -2.22 -12.34
C ILE A 87 -12.30 -1.63 -10.97
N ASP A 88 -11.30 -1.45 -10.10
CA ASP A 88 -11.46 -0.89 -8.77
C ASP A 88 -11.08 0.59 -8.67
N ARG A 89 -10.66 1.24 -9.77
CA ARG A 89 -10.37 2.68 -9.83
C ARG A 89 -11.61 3.51 -9.47
N GLY A 90 -11.38 4.62 -8.77
CA GLY A 90 -12.42 5.56 -8.36
C GLY A 90 -13.36 5.03 -7.26
N ARG A 91 -12.96 3.97 -6.53
CA ARG A 91 -13.79 3.34 -5.48
C ARG A 91 -13.27 3.52 -4.06
N ASP A 92 -12.02 3.95 -3.89
CA ASP A 92 -11.47 4.32 -2.59
C ASP A 92 -10.60 5.59 -2.64
N MET A 93 -10.86 6.52 -1.72
CA MET A 93 -10.20 7.83 -1.66
C MET A 93 -8.71 7.74 -1.31
N LEU A 94 -8.33 6.90 -0.34
CA LEU A 94 -6.91 6.78 0.05
C LEU A 94 -6.10 6.17 -1.09
N PHE A 95 -6.63 5.13 -1.72
CA PHE A 95 -5.97 4.51 -2.86
C PHE A 95 -5.73 5.51 -3.99
N GLU A 96 -6.78 6.24 -4.42
CA GLU A 96 -6.66 7.26 -5.47
C GLU A 96 -5.71 8.40 -5.09
N ALA A 97 -5.75 8.88 -3.84
CA ALA A 97 -4.85 9.92 -3.34
C ALA A 97 -3.38 9.53 -3.40
N ILE A 98 -3.03 8.26 -3.14
CA ILE A 98 -1.64 7.79 -3.20
C ILE A 98 -1.14 7.73 -4.66
N ILE A 99 -1.99 7.28 -5.59
CA ILE A 99 -1.58 7.05 -6.98
C ILE A 99 -1.73 8.28 -7.88
N GLU A 100 -2.42 9.33 -7.42
CA GLU A 100 -2.84 10.49 -8.23
C GLU A 100 -1.68 11.09 -9.04
N THR A 101 -0.50 11.21 -8.44
CA THR A 101 0.68 11.83 -9.09
C THR A 101 1.37 10.93 -10.12
N ALA A 102 1.04 9.64 -10.15
CA ALA A 102 1.72 8.65 -10.98
C ALA A 102 0.92 8.23 -12.22
N VAL A 103 -0.40 8.42 -12.21
CA VAL A 103 -1.33 7.98 -13.26
C VAL A 103 -1.76 9.14 -14.17
N ASP A 104 -2.10 8.80 -15.42
CA ASP A 104 -2.55 9.80 -16.41
C ASP A 104 -4.04 10.15 -16.28
N ASP A 105 -4.79 9.38 -15.47
CA ASP A 105 -6.23 9.45 -15.28
C ASP A 105 -6.62 9.52 -13.79
N PRO A 106 -6.26 10.61 -13.08
CA PRO A 106 -6.63 10.76 -11.68
C PRO A 106 -8.16 10.80 -11.53
N SER A 107 -8.68 10.07 -10.55
CA SER A 107 -10.10 10.07 -10.21
C SER A 107 -10.34 10.87 -8.94
N ASP A 108 -11.16 11.91 -9.03
CA ASP A 108 -11.72 12.55 -7.82
C ASP A 108 -12.68 11.55 -7.16
N ASN A 109 -12.46 11.25 -5.89
CA ASN A 109 -13.19 10.21 -5.19
C ASN A 109 -13.34 10.56 -3.71
N ASN A 110 -14.58 10.41 -3.21
CA ASN A 110 -14.96 10.64 -1.82
C ASN A 110 -15.51 9.37 -1.15
N GLU A 111 -15.37 8.21 -1.78
CA GLU A 111 -15.76 6.92 -1.21
C GLU A 111 -14.63 6.30 -0.39
N PHE A 112 -15.00 5.54 0.64
CA PHE A 112 -14.08 4.85 1.53
C PHE A 112 -14.49 3.39 1.66
N LEU A 113 -13.65 2.47 1.20
CA LEU A 113 -13.93 1.04 1.33
C LEU A 113 -13.66 0.57 2.75
N HIS A 114 -12.57 1.05 3.36
CA HIS A 114 -12.11 0.61 4.68
C HIS A 114 -11.92 1.81 5.62
N VAL A 115 -13.02 2.39 6.11
CA VAL A 115 -12.96 3.54 7.05
C VAL A 115 -12.06 3.23 8.24
N ARG A 116 -12.14 2.02 8.81
CA ARG A 116 -11.17 1.57 9.81
C ARG A 116 -10.17 0.62 9.14
N PRO A 117 -8.85 0.82 9.33
CA PRO A 117 -8.21 1.77 10.25
C PRO A 117 -7.78 3.11 9.65
N TYR A 118 -8.15 3.42 8.41
CA TYR A 118 -7.54 4.52 7.67
C TYR A 118 -8.14 5.90 7.94
N GLU A 119 -9.24 6.01 8.68
CA GLU A 119 -9.89 7.27 9.05
C GLU A 119 -8.91 8.31 9.61
N PRO A 120 -8.07 8.03 10.63
CA PRO A 120 -7.12 9.03 11.10
C PRO A 120 -6.05 9.38 10.05
N LEU A 121 -5.70 8.47 9.13
CA LEU A 121 -4.77 8.79 8.05
C LEU A 121 -5.41 9.74 7.03
N LEU A 122 -6.68 9.52 6.71
CA LEU A 122 -7.47 10.39 5.83
C LEU A 122 -7.67 11.78 6.45
N ASP A 123 -8.04 11.84 7.74
CA ASP A 123 -8.20 13.12 8.45
C ASP A 123 -6.91 13.95 8.39
N ALA A 124 -5.74 13.30 8.43
CA ALA A 124 -4.44 13.97 8.39
C ALA A 124 -4.19 14.79 7.11
N PHE A 125 -4.73 14.39 5.95
CA PHE A 125 -4.52 15.13 4.69
C PHE A 125 -5.80 15.74 4.10
N CYS A 126 -6.99 15.28 4.52
CA CYS A 126 -8.27 15.76 4.01
C CYS A 126 -8.92 16.82 4.90
N THR A 127 -8.71 16.77 6.22
CA THR A 127 -9.53 17.52 7.20
C THR A 127 -8.71 18.38 8.15
N ALA A 128 -7.47 18.01 8.44
CA ALA A 128 -6.58 18.82 9.25
C ALA A 128 -6.45 20.25 8.69
N GLU A 129 -6.62 21.25 9.56
CA GLU A 129 -6.49 22.68 9.19
C GLU A 129 -5.12 23.24 9.59
N THR A 130 -4.39 22.51 10.44
CA THR A 130 -3.09 22.93 10.95
C THR A 130 -2.07 21.78 10.96
N PRO A 131 -0.75 22.07 10.83
CA PRO A 131 0.29 21.04 10.94
C PRO A 131 0.27 20.25 12.25
N ALA A 132 -0.24 20.87 13.33
CA ALA A 132 -0.39 20.20 14.61
C ALA A 132 -1.50 19.13 14.58
N GLU A 133 -2.60 19.40 13.85
CA GLU A 133 -3.68 18.43 13.63
C GLU A 133 -3.23 17.32 12.70
N GLU A 134 -2.55 17.63 11.59
CA GLU A 134 -1.96 16.63 10.68
C GLU A 134 -1.12 15.63 11.48
N ALA A 135 -0.17 16.13 12.29
CA ALA A 135 0.70 15.31 13.12
C ALA A 135 -0.06 14.50 14.19
N ALA A 136 -1.13 15.06 14.77
CA ALA A 136 -1.94 14.36 15.77
C ALA A 136 -2.72 13.19 15.14
N TYR A 137 -3.28 13.38 13.95
CA TYR A 137 -3.96 12.36 13.18
C TYR A 137 -3.01 11.26 12.70
N MET A 138 -1.84 11.63 12.16
CA MET A 138 -0.77 10.70 11.81
C MET A 138 -0.34 9.83 13.00
N LYS A 139 -0.17 10.44 14.17
CA LYS A 139 0.19 9.70 15.38
C LYS A 139 -0.93 8.75 15.82
N THR A 140 -2.19 9.19 15.75
CA THR A 140 -3.36 8.35 16.07
C THR A 140 -3.45 7.13 15.15
N PHE A 141 -3.19 7.33 13.86
CA PHE A 141 -3.10 6.23 12.90
C PHE A 141 -1.98 5.25 13.29
N LEU A 142 -0.77 5.77 13.50
CA LEU A 142 0.41 4.97 13.83
C LEU A 142 0.26 4.19 15.15
N ASP A 143 -0.30 4.81 16.20
CA ASP A 143 -0.52 4.19 17.51
C ASP A 143 -1.53 3.03 17.42
N SER A 144 -2.49 3.09 16.50
CA SER A 144 -3.51 2.05 16.30
C SER A 144 -3.17 1.03 15.21
N TRP A 145 -2.20 1.33 14.34
CA TRP A 145 -1.89 0.56 13.13
C TRP A 145 -1.79 -0.95 13.37
N TYR A 146 -0.90 -1.38 14.26
CA TYR A 146 -0.64 -2.82 14.46
C TYR A 146 -1.86 -3.57 14.96
N LYS A 147 -2.60 -2.99 15.91
CA LYS A 147 -3.79 -3.60 16.50
C LYS A 147 -4.93 -3.69 15.49
N SER A 148 -5.04 -2.70 14.61
CA SER A 148 -6.11 -2.63 13.62
C SER A 148 -6.08 -3.76 12.60
N PHE A 149 -4.94 -4.43 12.44
CA PHE A 149 -4.78 -5.57 11.54
C PHE A 149 -4.74 -6.92 12.26
N GLU A 150 -5.25 -7.01 13.49
CA GLU A 150 -5.18 -8.23 14.31
C GLU A 150 -5.82 -9.48 13.68
N THR A 151 -6.76 -9.26 12.75
CA THR A 151 -7.48 -10.31 12.01
C THR A 151 -6.70 -10.84 10.81
N LEU A 152 -5.67 -10.13 10.34
CA LEU A 152 -4.91 -10.52 9.16
C LEU A 152 -3.92 -11.66 9.49
N PRO A 153 -3.67 -12.60 8.55
CA PRO A 153 -2.88 -13.82 8.82
C PRO A 153 -1.46 -13.56 9.34
N TRP A 154 -0.89 -12.42 8.94
CA TRP A 154 0.46 -11.97 9.28
C TRP A 154 0.60 -11.32 10.65
N HIS A 155 -0.51 -10.91 11.26
CA HIS A 155 -0.48 -10.39 12.61
C HIS A 155 0.06 -11.47 13.57
N ASN A 156 0.97 -11.05 14.47
CA ASN A 156 1.76 -11.97 15.29
C ASN A 156 2.54 -13.04 14.50
N GLY A 157 2.85 -12.82 13.21
CA GLY A 157 3.70 -13.69 12.41
C GLY A 157 5.07 -13.93 13.06
N HIS A 158 5.61 -12.91 13.75
CA HIS A 158 6.85 -13.03 14.53
C HIS A 158 6.80 -14.07 15.67
N LEU A 159 5.60 -14.48 16.13
CA LEU A 159 5.41 -15.53 17.14
C LEU A 159 5.31 -16.93 16.52
N LYS A 160 5.14 -17.03 15.19
CA LYS A 160 4.87 -18.27 14.46
C LYS A 160 6.15 -18.74 13.77
N VAL A 161 7.18 -19.08 14.56
CA VAL A 161 8.43 -19.66 14.03
C VAL A 161 8.29 -21.19 13.95
N PRO A 162 8.32 -21.80 12.76
CA PRO A 162 8.36 -23.25 12.61
C PRO A 162 9.59 -23.84 13.31
N ALA A 163 9.44 -25.05 13.86
CA ALA A 163 10.53 -25.70 14.61
C ALA A 163 11.78 -26.02 13.75
N ASP A 164 11.63 -26.05 12.43
CA ASP A 164 12.73 -26.25 11.49
C ASP A 164 13.34 -24.93 10.97
N GLU A 165 12.86 -23.78 11.45
CA GLU A 165 13.27 -22.43 11.05
C GLU A 165 13.22 -22.18 9.53
N SER A 166 12.48 -23.03 8.78
CA SER A 166 12.46 -23.02 7.32
C SER A 166 11.79 -21.77 6.74
N TYR A 167 10.96 -21.10 7.53
CA TYR A 167 10.20 -19.93 7.13
C TYR A 167 9.89 -19.01 8.31
N LEU A 168 10.04 -17.71 8.14
CA LEU A 168 9.56 -16.71 9.08
C LEU A 168 8.40 -15.95 8.44
N PRO A 169 7.17 -16.05 8.94
CA PRO A 169 6.02 -15.27 8.43
C PRO A 169 6.10 -13.78 8.84
N TYR A 170 7.27 -13.31 9.27
CA TYR A 170 7.51 -11.91 9.60
C TYR A 170 8.25 -11.23 8.46
N TYR A 171 7.61 -10.24 7.86
CA TYR A 171 8.14 -9.45 6.76
C TYR A 171 8.27 -7.95 7.10
N GLY A 172 8.17 -7.59 8.39
CA GLY A 172 8.22 -6.21 8.87
C GLY A 172 6.87 -5.71 9.38
N TYR A 173 6.91 -4.68 10.23
CA TYR A 173 5.72 -3.92 10.66
C TYR A 173 5.95 -2.46 10.33
N TRP A 174 5.54 -2.07 9.13
CA TRP A 174 5.83 -0.76 8.54
C TRP A 174 4.56 -0.17 7.96
N ALA A 175 4.18 1.01 8.45
CA ALA A 175 3.07 1.78 7.91
C ALA A 175 3.57 2.56 6.68
N PHE A 176 3.79 1.88 5.55
CA PHE A 176 4.26 2.51 4.32
C PHE A 176 3.30 3.61 3.83
N GLU A 177 2.00 3.43 4.01
CA GLU A 177 0.97 4.40 3.70
C GLU A 177 1.13 5.72 4.48
N ALA A 178 1.56 5.65 5.74
CA ALA A 178 1.82 6.86 6.53
C ALA A 178 3.02 7.64 5.98
N ALA A 179 4.08 6.95 5.54
CA ALA A 179 5.23 7.60 4.92
C ALA A 179 4.87 8.16 3.54
N ALA A 180 4.15 7.40 2.70
CA ALA A 180 3.72 7.87 1.38
C ALA A 180 2.84 9.12 1.48
N VAL A 181 1.82 9.11 2.35
CA VAL A 181 0.96 10.29 2.61
C VAL A 181 1.80 11.47 3.12
N SER A 182 2.71 11.25 4.07
CA SER A 182 3.55 12.33 4.58
C SER A 182 4.47 12.93 3.51
N VAL A 183 4.95 12.13 2.55
CA VAL A 183 5.75 12.61 1.41
C VAL A 183 4.87 13.37 0.40
N LEU A 184 3.75 12.78 -0.02
CA LEU A 184 2.85 13.34 -1.04
C LEU A 184 2.23 14.67 -0.60
N PHE A 185 1.74 14.73 0.63
CA PHE A 185 1.04 15.90 1.19
C PHE A 185 1.97 16.84 1.96
N ASN A 186 3.28 16.57 1.96
CA ASN A 186 4.28 17.39 2.63
C ASN A 186 3.98 17.64 4.13
N ILE A 187 3.45 16.61 4.81
CA ILE A 187 3.19 16.64 6.25
C ILE A 187 4.54 16.58 6.99
N ASP A 188 4.77 17.49 7.93
CA ASP A 188 5.95 17.50 8.79
C ASP A 188 5.96 16.25 9.69
N ASP A 189 6.89 15.34 9.42
CA ASP A 189 6.99 14.10 10.19
C ASP A 189 7.75 14.24 11.51
N THR A 190 8.40 15.38 11.77
CA THR A 190 9.20 15.61 12.99
C THR A 190 8.48 15.17 14.28
N PRO A 191 7.17 15.44 14.49
CA PRO A 191 6.48 15.08 15.72
C PRO A 191 6.23 13.58 15.94
N PHE A 192 6.24 12.78 14.87
CA PHE A 192 5.94 11.34 14.91
C PHE A 192 7.05 10.47 14.29
N ARG A 193 8.16 11.09 13.87
CA ARG A 193 9.27 10.47 13.17
C ARG A 193 9.87 9.27 13.88
N ASP A 194 9.91 9.29 15.21
CA ASP A 194 10.49 8.21 16.02
C ASP A 194 9.47 7.11 16.40
N HIS A 195 8.25 7.16 15.85
CA HIS A 195 7.28 6.09 16.02
C HIS A 195 7.80 4.79 15.39
N LEU A 196 7.74 3.67 16.14
CA LEU A 196 8.35 2.39 15.75
C LEU A 196 7.91 1.87 14.36
N LEU A 197 6.64 2.13 14.02
CA LEU A 197 6.02 1.65 12.78
C LEU A 197 6.20 2.63 11.60
N TYR A 198 6.71 3.84 11.84
CA TYR A 198 6.88 4.84 10.79
C TYR A 198 8.23 4.62 10.06
N PRO A 199 8.21 4.33 8.74
CA PRO A 199 9.44 4.02 8.00
C PRO A 199 10.18 5.31 7.59
N LYS A 200 10.73 6.02 8.58
CA LYS A 200 11.34 7.35 8.41
C LYS A 200 12.48 7.42 7.39
N ASP A 201 13.24 6.34 7.23
CA ASP A 201 14.35 6.28 6.28
C ASP A 201 13.83 6.19 4.83
N LEU A 202 12.69 5.53 4.60
CA LEU A 202 12.01 5.53 3.30
C LEU A 202 11.45 6.91 2.99
N ALA A 203 10.81 7.57 3.96
CA ALA A 203 10.30 8.92 3.79
C ALA A 203 11.42 9.93 3.45
N ASP A 204 12.55 9.87 4.14
CA ASP A 204 13.71 10.72 3.86
C ASP A 204 14.30 10.47 2.49
N TRP A 205 14.50 9.18 2.14
CA TRP A 205 15.02 8.80 0.84
C TRP A 205 14.08 9.30 -0.26
N ALA A 206 12.77 9.12 -0.09
CA ALA A 206 11.77 9.59 -1.04
C ALA A 206 11.83 11.12 -1.21
N ARG A 207 11.86 11.91 -0.13
CA ARG A 207 11.98 13.39 -0.22
C ARG A 207 13.27 13.83 -0.91
N ALA A 208 14.38 13.14 -0.65
CA ALA A 208 15.69 13.45 -1.23
C ALA A 208 15.78 13.11 -2.73
N ASN A 209 15.09 12.07 -3.19
CA ASN A 209 15.18 11.57 -4.57
C ASN A 209 13.96 11.92 -5.43
N HIS A 210 12.87 12.37 -4.81
CA HIS A 210 11.64 12.88 -5.46
C HIS A 210 11.42 14.35 -5.18
N SER A 211 12.51 15.14 -5.14
CA SER A 211 12.42 16.61 -5.04
C SER A 211 11.77 17.22 -6.29
N LYS A 212 10.42 17.15 -6.27
CA LYS A 212 9.38 17.67 -7.17
C LYS A 212 9.37 17.14 -8.61
N PRO A 213 8.18 17.04 -9.24
CA PRO A 213 8.06 16.99 -10.69
C PRO A 213 8.77 18.18 -11.37
#